data_AF-A0A0J1FGG4-F1
#
_entry.id   AF-A0A0J1FGG4-F1
#
_cell.length_a   1.000
_cell.length_b   1.000
_cell.length_c   1.000
_cell.angle_alpha   90.00
_cell.angle_beta   90.00
_cell.angle_gamma   90.00
#
_symmetry.space_group_name_H-M   'P 1'
#
loop_
_entity.id
_entity.type
_entity.pdbx_description
1 polymer ?
#
loop_
_entity_poly.entity_id
_entity_poly.type
_entity_poly.pdbx_seq_one_letter_code
_entity_poly.pdbx_strand_id
1 'polypeptide(L)'
;MTLVFLGLFVVLLILIGRSALKKSGVILRLAIHVLGGIVGLWLFDILLSLVGFAIPINLFTIVLVGFLGFPGVLALSALQIFKV
;
A
#
# COMPACT_ATOMS: atom_id res chain seq x y z
N MET A 1 4.89 -11.26 -9.75
CA MET A 1 4.09 -10.21 -9.08
C MET A 1 4.82 -9.62 -7.87
N THR A 2 5.28 -10.43 -6.92
CA THR A 2 6.02 -9.98 -5.72
C THR A 2 7.28 -9.13 -6.02
N LEU A 3 8.05 -9.46 -7.05
CA LEU A 3 9.22 -8.65 -7.47
C LEU A 3 8.85 -7.21 -7.87
N VAL A 4 7.69 -7.01 -8.50
CA VAL A 4 7.20 -5.67 -8.88
C VAL A 4 6.87 -4.86 -7.63
N PHE A 5 6.16 -5.47 -6.67
CA PHE A 5 5.85 -4.84 -5.38
C PHE A 5 7.10 -4.54 -4.56
N LEU A 6 8.11 -5.43 -4.60
CA LEU A 6 9.39 -5.18 -3.95
C LEU A 6 10.12 -3.98 -4.58
N GLY A 7 10.09 -3.86 -5.91
CA GLY A 7 10.59 -2.67 -6.61
C GLY A 7 9.86 -1.39 -6.18
N LEU A 8 8.53 -1.43 -6.10
CA LEU A 8 7.72 -0.32 -5.61
C LEU A 8 8.03 0.04 -4.15
N PHE A 9 8.29 -0.97 -3.30
CA PHE A 9 8.69 -0.75 -1.92
C PHE A 9 10.03 -0.02 -1.83
N VAL A 10 11.03 -0.42 -2.63
CA VAL A 10 12.32 0.29 -2.70
C VAL A 10 12.12 1.74 -3.16
N VAL A 11 11.31 1.96 -4.21
CA VAL A 11 10.98 3.31 -4.69
C VAL A 11 10.31 4.15 -3.60
N LEU A 12 9.36 3.56 -2.87
CA LEU A 12 8.67 4.21 -1.75
C LEU A 12 9.67 4.61 -0.65
N LEU A 13 10.60 3.74 -0.25
CA LEU A 13 11.63 4.06 0.74
C LEU A 13 12.52 5.21 0.30
N ILE A 14 12.93 5.24 -0.98
CA ILE A 14 13.72 6.35 -1.54
C ILE A 14 12.93 7.66 -1.49
N LEU A 15 11.64 7.63 -1.85
CA LEU A 15 10.77 8.82 -1.82
C LEU A 15 10.57 9.33 -0.39
N ILE A 16 10.34 8.44 0.57
CA ILE A 16 10.22 8.79 1.99
C ILE A 16 11.52 9.40 2.50
N GLY A 17 12.68 8.78 2.22
CA GLY A 17 13.98 9.31 2.59
C GLY A 17 14.25 10.70 1.99
N ARG A 18 13.91 10.92 0.71
CA ARG A 18 13.99 12.25 0.08
C ARG A 18 13.05 13.27 0.72
N SER A 19 11.83 12.86 1.06
CA SER A 19 10.83 13.71 1.70
C SER A 19 11.22 14.09 3.14
N ALA A 20 12.05 13.29 3.80
CA ALA A 20 12.56 13.61 5.13
C ALA A 20 13.68 14.67 5.08
N LEU A 21 14.49 14.67 4.02
CA LEU A 21 15.63 15.59 3.86
C LEU A 21 15.26 16.94 3.22
N LYS A 22 14.20 16.99 2.42
CA LYS A 22 13.74 18.21 1.73
C LYS A 22 12.29 18.49 2.06
N LYS A 23 11.90 19.78 2.13
CA LYS A 23 10.50 20.20 2.30
C LYS A 23 9.65 19.53 1.21
N SER A 24 8.80 18.57 1.60
CA SER A 24 8.04 17.78 0.65
C SER A 24 7.04 18.66 -0.09
N GLY A 25 7.14 18.74 -1.41
CA GLY A 25 6.10 19.34 -2.23
C GLY A 25 4.81 18.50 -2.21
N VAL A 26 3.68 19.11 -2.55
CA VAL A 26 2.36 18.44 -2.61
C VAL A 26 2.40 17.18 -3.48
N ILE A 27 3.11 17.23 -4.61
CA ILE A 27 3.27 16.10 -5.54
C ILE A 27 4.00 14.93 -4.89
N LEU A 28 5.10 15.20 -4.17
CA LEU A 28 5.89 14.14 -3.51
C LEU A 28 5.06 13.47 -2.40
N ARG A 29 4.31 14.27 -1.63
CA ARG A 29 3.44 13.78 -0.57
C ARG A 29 2.32 12.89 -1.12
N LEU A 30 1.73 13.28 -2.25
CA LEU A 30 0.71 12.49 -2.93
C LEU A 30 1.27 11.17 -3.46
N ALA A 31 2.45 11.20 -4.08
CA ALA A 31 3.12 10.00 -4.58
C ALA A 31 3.42 9.00 -3.45
N ILE A 32 3.92 9.48 -2.30
CA ILE A 32 4.16 8.64 -1.12
C ILE A 32 2.85 8.08 -0.57
N HIS A 33 1.76 8.85 -0.58
CA HIS A 33 0.46 8.38 -0.11
C HIS A 33 -0.08 7.24 -0.98
N VAL A 34 -0.08 7.42 -2.30
CA VAL A 34 -0.55 6.42 -3.27
C VAL A 34 0.33 5.17 -3.22
N LEU A 35 1.64 5.32 -3.34
CA LEU A 35 2.57 4.20 -3.29
C LEU A 35 2.57 3.51 -1.93
N GLY A 36 2.45 4.28 -0.85
CA GLY A 36 2.33 3.77 0.51
C GLY A 36 1.08 2.92 0.69
N GLY A 37 -0.03 3.32 0.09
CA GLY A 37 -1.24 2.49 0.03
C GLY A 37 -1.00 1.18 -0.72
N ILE A 38 -0.53 1.23 -1.97
CA ILE A 38 -0.35 0.05 -2.82
C ILE A 38 0.63 -0.94 -2.20
N VAL A 39 1.77 -0.45 -1.69
CA VAL A 39 2.78 -1.29 -1.03
C VAL A 39 2.30 -1.77 0.33
N GLY A 40 1.54 -0.94 1.05
CA GLY A 40 0.89 -1.29 2.30
C GLY A 40 -0.10 -2.44 2.14
N LEU A 41 -0.90 -2.44 1.06
CA LEU A 41 -1.80 -3.55 0.71
C LEU A 41 -1.02 -4.85 0.55
N TRP A 42 0.07 -4.81 -0.20
CA TRP A 42 0.92 -5.98 -0.43
C TRP A 42 1.56 -6.50 0.86
N LEU A 43 2.06 -5.61 1.72
CA LEU A 43 2.60 -5.97 3.03
C LEU A 43 1.54 -6.60 3.94
N PHE A 44 0.33 -6.00 3.97
CA PHE A 44 -0.78 -6.52 4.77
C PHE A 44 -1.26 -7.89 4.28
N ASP A 45 -1.35 -8.09 2.97
CA ASP A 45 -1.70 -9.38 2.38
C ASP A 45 -0.71 -10.47 2.80
N ILE A 46 0.60 -10.19 2.78
CA ILE A 46 1.63 -11.12 3.28
C ILE A 46 1.39 -11.45 4.76
N LEU A 47 1.12 -10.45 5.60
CA LEU A 47 0.89 -10.66 7.03
C LEU A 47 -0.39 -11.48 7.29
N LEU A 48 -1.48 -11.17 6.59
CA LEU A 48 -2.74 -11.88 6.69
C LEU A 48 -2.63 -13.32 6.19
N SER A 49 -1.78 -13.58 5.20
CA SER A 49 -1.56 -14.91 4.65
C SER A 49 -0.98 -15.89 5.69
N LEU A 50 -0.24 -15.38 6.68
CA LEU A 50 0.27 -16.19 7.80
C LEU A 50 -0.86 -16.70 8.71
N VAL A 51 -2.02 -16.03 8.72
CA VAL A 51 -3.20 -16.38 9.51
C VAL A 51 -4.28 -17.05 8.63
N GLY A 52 -3.96 -17.34 7.37
CA GLY A 52 -4.86 -18.01 6.42
C GLY A 52 -5.85 -17.09 5.70
N PHE A 53 -5.66 -15.77 5.76
CA PHE A 53 -6.45 -14.80 5.00
C PHE A 53 -5.64 -14.24 3.83
N ALA A 54 -6.28 -14.01 2.68
CA ALA A 54 -5.65 -13.36 1.53
C ALA A 54 -6.53 -12.24 1.02
N ILE A 55 -5.98 -11.05 0.80
CA ILE A 55 -6.69 -9.94 0.18
C ILE A 55 -6.51 -10.06 -1.34
N PRO A 56 -7.59 -10.10 -2.14
CA PRO A 56 -7.46 -10.16 -3.59
C PRO A 56 -6.80 -8.88 -4.14
N ILE A 57 -5.55 -8.99 -4.57
CA ILE A 57 -4.81 -7.89 -5.19
C ILE A 57 -5.18 -7.82 -6.68
N ASN A 58 -6.03 -6.87 -7.03
CA ASN A 58 -6.48 -6.61 -8.39
C ASN A 58 -6.50 -5.09 -8.66
N LEU A 59 -6.86 -4.69 -9.88
CA LEU A 59 -6.87 -3.27 -10.24
C LEU A 59 -7.79 -2.45 -9.33
N PHE A 60 -8.94 -2.99 -8.92
CA PHE A 60 -9.88 -2.29 -8.05
C PHE A 60 -9.30 -2.05 -6.65
N THR A 61 -8.73 -3.07 -6.02
CA THR A 61 -8.11 -2.93 -4.68
C THR A 61 -6.89 -2.01 -4.73
N ILE A 62 -6.08 -2.09 -5.79
CA ILE A 62 -4.93 -1.18 -6.01
C ILE A 62 -5.39 0.27 -6.15
N VAL A 63 -6.43 0.55 -6.95
CA VAL A 63 -6.95 1.92 -7.14
C VAL A 63 -7.57 2.45 -5.85
N LEU A 64 -8.39 1.64 -5.17
CA LEU A 64 -9.03 2.02 -3.92
C LEU A 64 -8.00 2.41 -2.85
N VAL A 65 -6.99 1.58 -2.67
CA VAL A 65 -5.94 1.81 -1.68
C VAL A 65 -4.94 2.85 -2.14
N GLY A 66 -4.70 3.00 -3.44
CA GLY A 66 -3.94 4.12 -3.99
C GLY A 66 -4.60 5.47 -3.69
N PHE A 67 -5.94 5.54 -3.74
CA PHE A 67 -6.69 6.76 -3.45
C PHE A 67 -6.83 7.03 -1.95
N LEU A 68 -7.16 6.01 -1.16
CA LEU A 68 -7.39 6.13 0.28
C LEU A 68 -6.09 6.05 1.10
N GLY A 69 -5.01 5.52 0.54
CA GLY A 69 -3.77 5.21 1.23
C GLY A 69 -3.95 4.11 2.28
N PHE A 70 -3.30 4.27 3.43
CA PHE A 70 -3.35 3.32 4.54
C PHE A 70 -4.78 3.02 5.07
N PRO A 71 -5.69 4.00 5.23
CA PRO A 71 -7.10 3.73 5.53
C PRO A 71 -7.76 2.71 4.60
N GLY A 72 -7.43 2.71 3.31
CA GLY A 72 -7.95 1.75 2.34
C GLY A 72 -7.46 0.32 2.61
N VAL A 73 -6.19 0.17 3.01
CA VAL A 73 -5.63 -1.14 3.41
C VAL A 73 -6.39 -1.71 4.59
N LEU A 74 -6.62 -0.89 5.62
CA LEU A 74 -7.35 -1.29 6.82
C LEU A 74 -8.80 -1.66 6.50
N ALA A 75 -9.48 -0.88 5.67
CA ALA A 75 -10.85 -1.15 5.25
C ALA A 75 -10.97 -2.50 4.54
N LEU A 76 -10.08 -2.79 3.58
CA LEU A 76 -10.06 -4.07 2.88
C LEU A 76 -9.70 -5.24 3.81
N SER A 77 -8.78 -5.02 4.73
CA SER A 77 -8.40 -6.03 5.74
C SER A 77 -9.57 -6.34 6.67
N ALA A 78 -10.30 -5.33 7.12
CA ALA A 78 -11.50 -5.49 7.94
C ALA A 78 -12.59 -6.23 7.17
N LEU A 79 -12.89 -5.83 5.92
CA LEU A 79 -13.88 -6.52 5.08
C LEU A 79 -13.56 -8.00 4.93
N GLN A 80 -12.28 -8.33 4.73
CA GLN A 80 -11.84 -9.72 4.59
C GLN A 80 -12.04 -10.53 5.88
N ILE A 81 -11.86 -9.91 7.06
CA ILE A 81 -12.14 -10.54 8.36
C ILE A 81 -13.64 -10.76 8.54
N PHE A 82 -14.47 -9.79 8.15
CA PHE A 82 -15.93 -9.88 8.26
C PHE A 82 -16.57 -10.80 7.21
N LYS A 83 -15.80 -11.33 6.24
CA LYS A 83 -16.27 -12.21 5.15
C LYS A 83 -17.52 -11.66 4.44
N VAL A 84 -17.58 -10.34 4.26
CA VAL A 84 -18.65 -9.66 3.49
C VAL A 84 -18.30 -9.62 2.02
#